data_AF-A0A662GVS1-F1
#
_entry.id   AF-A0A662GVS1-F1
#
_cell.length_a   1.000
_cell.length_b   1.000
_cell.length_c   1.000
_cell.angle_alpha   90.00
_cell.angle_beta   90.00
_cell.angle_gamma   90.00
#
_symmetry.space_group_name_H-M   'P 1'
#
loop_
_entity.id
_entity.type
_entity.pdbx_description
1 polymer ?
#
loop_
_entity_poly.entity_id
_entity_poly.type
_entity_poly.pdbx_seq_one_letter_code
_entity_poly.pdbx_strand_id
1 'polypeptide(L)'
;MYFAEHYVELLRIAEERFGVRFPKLRELLMLSGAVEPSPLLEEALELMSLLLERDREMPRAYFFAILPRDFTDVVGLVLGGSSRVSVPTEEGSYELRGGLGRALLVRDGEVIRELREGDEVTVGGLRFRVFSRSCYEMAEGPLKTLIAFSLLAKRMRAVVAASSVPTQSIVWRGPRGLERRP
;
A
#
# COMPACT_ATOMS: atom_id res chain seq x y z
N MET A 1 2.69 5.32 -4.46
CA MET A 1 1.87 4.98 -3.27
C MET A 1 1.05 3.73 -3.52
N TYR A 2 0.91 2.84 -2.52
CA TYR A 2 -0.02 1.70 -2.54
C TYR A 2 -1.09 1.88 -1.47
N PHE A 3 -2.27 1.33 -1.71
CA PHE A 3 -3.45 1.42 -0.85
C PHE A 3 -3.64 0.14 -0.01
N ALA A 4 -4.50 0.23 1.01
CA ALA A 4 -4.82 -0.89 1.90
C ALA A 4 -5.26 -2.15 1.14
N GLU A 5 -6.02 -2.00 0.04
CA GLU A 5 -6.44 -3.11 -0.81
C GLU A 5 -5.28 -3.95 -1.35
N HIS A 6 -4.13 -3.34 -1.65
CA HIS A 6 -2.97 -4.04 -2.18
C HIS A 6 -2.25 -4.86 -1.11
N TYR A 7 -2.25 -4.37 0.13
CA TYR A 7 -1.75 -5.15 1.27
C TYR A 7 -2.71 -6.28 1.62
N VAL A 8 -4.03 -6.07 1.57
CA VAL A 8 -5.00 -7.15 1.76
C VAL A 8 -4.86 -8.22 0.68
N GLU A 9 -4.64 -7.82 -0.58
CA GLU A 9 -4.35 -8.74 -1.67
C GLU A 9 -3.04 -9.51 -1.42
N LEU A 10 -2.00 -8.85 -0.91
CA LEU A 10 -0.76 -9.53 -0.52
C LEU A 10 -1.00 -10.62 0.52
N LEU A 11 -1.77 -10.32 1.57
CA LEU A 11 -2.09 -11.30 2.63
C LEU A 11 -2.87 -12.48 2.06
N ARG A 12 -3.80 -12.22 1.13
CA ARG A 12 -4.54 -13.28 0.43
C ARG A 12 -3.61 -14.18 -0.38
N ILE A 13 -2.65 -13.60 -1.11
CA ILE A 13 -1.68 -14.36 -1.90
C ILE A 13 -0.78 -15.21 -0.99
N ALA A 14 -0.37 -14.65 0.15
CA ALA A 14 0.41 -15.40 1.12
C ALA A 14 -0.34 -16.62 1.67
N GLU A 15 -1.64 -16.47 1.96
CA GLU A 15 -2.51 -17.56 2.37
C GLU A 15 -2.70 -18.60 1.26
N GLU A 16 -3.03 -18.15 0.05
CA GLU A 16 -3.31 -19.04 -1.10
C GLU A 16 -2.09 -19.83 -1.56
N ARG A 17 -0.89 -19.22 -1.55
CA ARG A 17 0.34 -19.84 -2.07
C ARG A 17 1.15 -20.57 -1.02
N PHE A 18 1.17 -20.08 0.22
CA PHE A 18 2.06 -20.58 1.26
C PHE A 18 1.32 -21.09 2.51
N GLY A 19 -0.01 -20.96 2.57
CA GLY A 19 -0.81 -21.42 3.71
C GLY A 19 -0.62 -20.60 4.99
N VAL A 20 0.01 -19.44 4.89
CA VAL A 20 0.30 -18.55 6.05
C VAL A 20 -0.80 -17.52 6.18
N ARG A 21 -1.28 -17.29 7.41
CA ARG A 21 -2.42 -16.40 7.70
C ARG A 21 -1.99 -15.25 8.60
N PHE A 22 -2.48 -14.07 8.27
CA PHE A 22 -2.19 -12.83 9.00
C PHE A 22 -3.48 -12.12 9.46
N PRO A 23 -4.24 -12.73 10.40
CA PRO A 23 -5.52 -12.19 10.83
C PRO A 23 -5.43 -10.80 11.46
N LYS A 24 -4.37 -10.48 12.22
CA LYS A 24 -4.21 -9.16 12.86
C LYS A 24 -3.77 -8.08 11.88
N LEU A 25 -2.93 -8.40 10.90
CA LEU A 25 -2.66 -7.49 9.79
C LEU A 25 -3.93 -7.23 8.98
N ARG A 26 -4.73 -8.27 8.70
CA ARG A 26 -6.00 -8.11 8.00
C ARG A 26 -7.00 -7.28 8.81
N GLU A 27 -7.10 -7.51 10.12
CA GLU A 27 -7.91 -6.72 11.05
C GLU A 27 -7.50 -5.24 11.00
N LEU A 28 -6.20 -4.94 11.11
CA LEU A 28 -5.70 -3.57 11.04
C LEU A 28 -6.00 -2.87 9.71
N LEU A 29 -5.91 -3.60 8.58
CA LEU A 29 -6.09 -3.03 7.23
C LEU A 29 -7.56 -2.86 6.85
N MET A 30 -8.43 -3.77 7.29
CA MET A 30 -9.85 -3.79 6.90
C MET A 30 -10.76 -3.10 7.91
N LEU A 31 -10.39 -3.12 9.19
CA LEU A 31 -11.17 -2.52 10.26
C LEU A 31 -10.43 -1.27 10.73
N SER A 32 -11.13 -0.15 10.83
CA SER A 32 -10.64 1.07 11.49
C SER A 32 -10.58 0.90 13.02
N GLY A 33 -10.05 -0.24 13.45
CA GLY A 33 -10.00 -0.70 14.84
C GLY A 33 -8.59 -0.62 15.42
N ALA A 34 -8.54 -0.76 16.74
CA ALA A 34 -7.29 -0.88 17.46
C ALA A 34 -6.96 -2.36 17.68
N VAL A 35 -5.72 -2.74 17.43
CA VAL A 35 -5.20 -4.10 17.47
C VAL A 35 -4.14 -4.20 18.56
N GLU A 36 -4.13 -5.35 19.25
CA GLU A 36 -3.12 -5.68 20.24
C GLU A 36 -1.72 -5.74 19.60
N PRO A 37 -0.70 -5.12 20.21
CA PRO A 37 0.58 -4.93 19.55
C PRO A 37 1.45 -6.20 19.49
N SER A 38 1.27 -7.15 20.41
CA SER A 38 2.04 -8.40 20.40
C SER A 38 1.75 -9.29 19.19
N PRO A 39 0.50 -9.71 18.92
CA PRO A 39 0.23 -10.55 17.77
C PRO A 39 0.46 -9.81 16.44
N LEU A 40 0.26 -8.48 16.42
CA LEU A 40 0.56 -7.65 15.26
C LEU A 40 2.06 -7.60 14.93
N LEU A 41 2.91 -7.53 15.95
CA LEU A 41 4.36 -7.56 15.79
C LEU A 41 4.83 -8.90 15.18
N GLU A 42 4.34 -10.02 15.71
CA GLU A 42 4.69 -11.35 15.21
C GLU A 42 4.28 -11.50 13.74
N GLU A 43 3.04 -11.16 13.40
CA GLU A 43 2.55 -11.23 12.01
C GLU A 43 3.32 -10.31 11.07
N ALA A 44 3.71 -9.10 11.51
CA ALA A 44 4.48 -8.18 10.69
C ALA A 44 5.91 -8.69 10.43
N LEU A 45 6.55 -9.31 11.43
CA LEU A 45 7.85 -9.95 11.30
C LEU A 45 7.77 -11.19 10.40
N GLU A 46 6.77 -12.04 10.60
CA GLU A 46 6.55 -13.25 9.80
C GLU A 46 6.28 -12.91 8.33
N LEU A 47 5.45 -11.90 8.05
CA LEU A 47 5.23 -11.43 6.69
C LEU A 47 6.52 -10.86 6.07
N MET A 48 7.31 -10.10 6.83
CA MET A 48 8.58 -9.58 6.33
C MET A 48 9.57 -10.70 5.98
N SER A 49 9.68 -11.71 6.84
CA SER A 49 10.51 -12.90 6.59
C SER A 49 10.03 -13.69 5.38
N LEU A 50 8.72 -13.92 5.27
CA LEU A 50 8.11 -14.59 4.10
C LEU A 50 8.46 -13.85 2.81
N LEU A 51 8.34 -12.52 2.80
CA LEU A 51 8.66 -11.70 1.64
C LEU A 51 10.15 -11.72 1.30
N LEU A 52 11.05 -11.73 2.30
CA LEU A 52 12.48 -11.84 2.08
C LEU A 52 12.86 -13.19 1.46
N GLU A 53 12.26 -14.28 1.93
CA GLU A 53 12.59 -15.64 1.50
C GLU A 53 11.95 -16.01 0.16
N ARG A 54 10.72 -15.54 -0.08
CA ARG A 54 9.86 -15.96 -1.20
C ARG A 54 9.58 -14.86 -2.21
N ASP A 55 10.35 -13.77 -2.21
CA ASP A 55 10.10 -12.59 -3.07
C ASP A 55 9.99 -12.96 -4.56
N ARG A 56 10.82 -13.90 -5.04
CA ARG A 56 10.83 -14.35 -6.44
C ARG A 56 9.58 -15.15 -6.83
N GLU A 57 8.92 -15.75 -5.84
CA GLU A 57 7.68 -16.52 -6.01
C GLU A 57 6.43 -15.62 -5.88
N MET A 58 6.61 -14.37 -5.45
CA MET A 58 5.56 -13.37 -5.34
C MET A 58 5.35 -12.62 -6.67
N PRO A 59 4.12 -12.16 -6.96
CA PRO A 59 3.89 -11.32 -8.13
C PRO A 59 4.61 -9.97 -8.00
N ARG A 60 4.88 -9.34 -9.14
CA ARG A 60 5.41 -7.97 -9.17
C ARG A 60 4.32 -6.96 -8.78
N ALA A 61 4.71 -5.88 -8.10
CA ALA A 61 3.84 -4.80 -7.71
C ALA A 61 4.00 -3.62 -8.67
N TYR A 62 2.97 -3.33 -9.47
CA TYR A 62 3.01 -2.30 -10.51
C TYR A 62 2.55 -0.93 -10.00
N PHE A 63 3.18 0.13 -10.50
CA PHE A 63 2.85 1.52 -10.23
C PHE A 63 3.22 2.44 -11.41
N PHE A 64 2.66 3.65 -11.43
CA PHE A 64 2.78 4.59 -12.55
C PHE A 64 3.39 5.90 -12.08
N ALA A 65 4.39 6.40 -12.80
CA ALA A 65 4.90 7.76 -12.60
C ALA A 65 4.54 8.63 -13.80
N ILE A 66 4.15 9.87 -13.52
CA ILE A 66 3.96 10.89 -14.55
C ILE A 66 5.34 11.28 -15.07
N LEU A 67 5.51 11.22 -16.39
CA LEU A 67 6.69 11.77 -17.06
C LEU A 67 6.48 13.27 -17.23
N PRO A 68 7.34 14.10 -16.64
CA PRO A 68 7.20 15.54 -16.68
C PRO A 68 7.29 16.03 -18.13
N ARG A 69 6.41 16.97 -18.51
CA ARG A 69 6.52 17.68 -19.79
C ARG A 69 7.56 18.79 -19.70
N ASP A 70 7.75 19.37 -18.51
CA ASP A 70 8.74 20.39 -18.16
C ASP A 70 9.30 20.23 -16.74
N PHE A 71 10.29 21.05 -16.34
CA PHE A 71 10.93 20.97 -15.02
C PHE A 71 9.99 21.23 -13.83
N THR A 72 8.85 21.89 -14.05
CA THR A 72 7.83 22.15 -13.02
C THR A 72 7.02 20.90 -12.68
N ASP A 73 6.88 19.97 -13.63
CA ASP A 73 6.20 18.67 -13.44
C ASP A 73 7.02 17.64 -12.63
N VAL A 74 8.29 17.94 -12.29
CA VAL A 74 9.23 17.01 -11.63
C VAL A 74 8.76 16.58 -10.22
N VAL A 75 7.83 17.32 -9.60
CA VAL A 75 7.26 16.99 -8.28
C VAL A 75 6.58 15.60 -8.28
N GLY A 76 6.00 15.17 -9.41
CA GLY A 76 5.34 13.87 -9.52
C GLY A 76 6.29 12.67 -9.47
N LEU A 77 7.55 12.85 -9.89
CA LEU A 77 8.61 11.84 -9.80
C LEU A 77 9.13 11.71 -8.37
N VAL A 78 9.22 12.83 -7.65
CA VAL A 78 9.73 12.90 -6.27
C VAL A 78 8.79 12.23 -5.27
N LEU A 79 7.48 12.23 -5.51
CA LEU A 79 6.48 11.63 -4.60
C LEU A 79 6.32 10.10 -4.73
N GLY A 80 7.01 9.46 -5.68
CA GLY A 80 6.93 8.02 -5.91
C GLY A 80 5.58 7.62 -6.50
N GLY A 81 5.60 7.22 -7.78
CA GLY A 81 4.41 6.94 -8.59
C GLY A 81 3.28 6.15 -7.90
N SER A 82 2.04 6.34 -8.35
CA SER A 82 0.84 5.75 -7.75
C SER A 82 0.49 4.39 -8.36
N SER A 83 0.00 3.43 -7.58
CA SER A 83 -0.61 2.20 -8.10
C SER A 83 -2.00 2.44 -8.69
N ARG A 84 -2.59 3.62 -8.51
CA ARG A 84 -3.89 3.98 -9.09
C ARG A 84 -3.92 5.45 -9.48
N VAL A 85 -4.28 5.76 -10.72
CA VAL A 85 -4.43 7.14 -11.22
C VAL A 85 -5.69 7.24 -12.06
N SER A 86 -6.56 8.18 -11.73
CA SER A 86 -7.75 8.50 -12.54
C SER A 86 -7.54 9.84 -13.23
N VAL A 87 -7.79 9.89 -14.54
CA VAL A 87 -7.64 11.07 -15.38
C VAL A 87 -8.98 11.33 -16.08
N PRO A 88 -9.74 12.37 -15.65
CA PRO A 88 -10.93 12.77 -16.38
C PRO A 88 -10.53 13.46 -17.69
N THR A 89 -11.18 13.10 -18.79
CA THR A 89 -11.04 13.76 -20.10
C THR A 89 -12.43 14.14 -20.64
N GLU A 90 -12.46 14.94 -21.71
CA GLU A 90 -13.73 15.27 -22.39
C GLU A 90 -14.41 14.04 -23.01
N GLU A 91 -13.63 12.98 -23.29
CA GLU A 91 -14.09 11.75 -23.94
C GLU A 91 -14.50 10.65 -22.95
N GLY A 92 -14.32 10.86 -21.64
CA GLY A 92 -14.62 9.88 -20.59
C GLY A 92 -13.61 9.89 -19.44
N SER A 93 -13.69 8.89 -18.56
CA SER A 93 -12.76 8.74 -17.45
C SER A 93 -11.79 7.58 -17.71
N TYR A 94 -10.51 7.91 -17.79
CA TYR A 94 -9.44 6.92 -17.89
C TYR A 94 -8.85 6.61 -16.52
N GLU A 95 -8.43 5.37 -16.32
CA GLU A 95 -7.82 4.92 -15.09
C GLU A 95 -6.65 3.98 -15.35
N LEU A 96 -5.50 4.30 -14.76
CA LEU A 96 -4.36 3.40 -14.66
C LEU A 96 -4.48 2.64 -13.34
N ARG A 97 -4.64 1.31 -13.43
CA ARG A 97 -4.77 0.41 -12.28
C ARG A 97 -3.58 -0.54 -12.21
N GLY A 98 -2.79 -0.41 -11.15
CA GLY A 98 -1.66 -1.24 -10.80
C GLY A 98 -1.95 -2.02 -9.52
N GLY A 99 -0.90 -2.34 -8.77
CA GLY A 99 -0.99 -3.28 -7.65
C GLY A 99 -0.34 -4.62 -8.00
N LEU A 100 -0.77 -5.69 -7.36
CA LEU A 100 -0.10 -6.98 -7.47
C LEU A 100 -0.47 -7.70 -8.77
N GLY A 101 0.55 -8.14 -9.50
CA GLY A 101 0.45 -9.05 -10.64
C GLY A 101 0.08 -8.42 -11.97
N ARG A 102 -0.54 -7.24 -12.02
CA ARG A 102 -1.02 -6.63 -13.26
C ARG A 102 -0.99 -5.10 -13.24
N ALA A 103 -0.80 -4.54 -14.43
CA ALA A 103 -1.02 -3.12 -14.72
C ALA A 103 -2.03 -3.01 -15.86
N LEU A 104 -3.05 -2.17 -15.70
CA LEU A 104 -4.17 -2.05 -16.62
C LEU A 104 -4.45 -0.59 -16.94
N LEU A 105 -4.83 -0.34 -18.19
CA LEU A 105 -5.51 0.87 -18.62
C LEU A 105 -7.01 0.57 -18.78
N VAL A 106 -7.82 1.34 -18.08
CA VAL A 106 -9.27 1.21 -18.04
C VAL A 106 -9.90 2.51 -18.54
N ARG A 107 -11.02 2.42 -19.28
CA ARG A 107 -11.86 3.57 -19.65
C ARG A 107 -13.29 3.26 -19.27
N ASP A 108 -13.90 4.15 -18.51
CA ASP A 108 -15.31 4.05 -18.11
C ASP A 108 -15.67 2.69 -17.48
N GLY A 109 -14.72 2.10 -16.77
CA GLY A 109 -14.84 0.80 -16.10
C GLY A 109 -14.39 -0.42 -16.92
N GLU A 110 -14.19 -0.28 -18.22
CA GLU A 110 -13.76 -1.37 -19.11
C GLU A 110 -12.25 -1.42 -19.29
N VAL A 111 -11.68 -2.63 -19.22
CA VAL A 111 -10.23 -2.83 -19.45
C VAL A 111 -9.96 -2.70 -20.94
N ILE A 112 -9.23 -1.65 -21.32
CA ILE A 112 -8.84 -1.41 -22.71
C ILE A 112 -7.56 -2.19 -23.03
N ARG A 113 -6.62 -2.20 -22.09
CA ARG A 113 -5.27 -2.72 -22.34
C ARG A 113 -4.59 -3.15 -21.05
N GLU A 114 -3.89 -4.28 -21.14
CA GLU A 114 -2.89 -4.69 -20.15
C GLU A 114 -1.54 -4.05 -20.49
N LEU A 115 -0.87 -3.52 -19.47
CA LEU A 115 0.38 -2.79 -19.56
C LEU A 115 1.52 -3.61 -18.97
N ARG A 116 2.72 -3.44 -19.52
CA ARG A 116 3.94 -4.11 -19.04
C ARG A 116 4.90 -3.11 -18.41
N GLU A 117 5.82 -3.61 -17.61
CA GLU A 117 6.91 -2.78 -17.08
C GLU A 117 7.70 -2.14 -18.24
N GLY A 118 7.97 -0.84 -18.12
CA GLY A 118 8.63 -0.05 -19.15
C GLY A 118 7.69 0.54 -20.21
N ASP A 119 6.41 0.14 -20.25
CA ASP A 119 5.43 0.77 -21.15
C ASP A 119 5.28 2.26 -20.82
N GLU A 120 5.08 3.05 -21.87
CA GLU A 120 4.67 4.45 -21.77
C GLU A 120 3.26 4.62 -22.34
N VAL A 121 2.41 5.33 -21.61
CA VAL A 121 1.00 5.55 -21.97
C VAL A 121 0.69 7.03 -21.91
N THR A 122 -0.01 7.55 -22.92
CA THR A 122 -0.52 8.92 -22.89
C THR A 122 -2.01 8.92 -22.65
N VAL A 123 -2.47 9.65 -21.64
CA VAL A 123 -3.89 9.77 -21.25
C VAL A 123 -4.19 11.23 -20.93
N GLY A 124 -5.18 11.85 -21.58
CA GLY A 124 -5.52 13.26 -21.35
C GLY A 124 -4.32 14.21 -21.57
N GLY A 125 -3.39 13.81 -22.44
CA GLY A 125 -2.11 14.49 -22.66
C GLY A 125 -1.01 14.18 -21.64
N LEU A 126 -1.33 13.71 -20.44
CA LEU A 126 -0.31 13.30 -19.47
C LEU A 126 0.37 12.02 -19.96
N ARG A 127 1.70 11.98 -19.87
CA ARG A 127 2.47 10.77 -20.20
C ARG A 127 2.82 10.05 -18.92
N PHE A 128 2.58 8.76 -18.88
CA PHE A 128 2.86 7.90 -17.74
C PHE A 128 3.84 6.82 -18.15
N ARG A 129 4.74 6.46 -17.25
CA ARG A 129 5.60 5.29 -17.40
C ARG A 129 5.24 4.24 -16.35
N VAL A 130 5.18 2.99 -16.78
CA VAL A 130 4.84 1.84 -15.96
C VAL A 130 6.12 1.28 -15.32
N PHE A 131 6.11 1.17 -14.01
CA PHE A 131 7.19 0.58 -13.23
C PHE A 131 6.67 -0.62 -12.45
N SER A 132 7.58 -1.53 -12.10
CA SER A 132 7.30 -2.61 -11.17
C SER A 132 8.38 -2.69 -10.11
N ARG A 133 8.01 -3.18 -8.94
CA ARG A 133 8.93 -3.54 -7.87
C ARG A 133 8.53 -4.87 -7.25
N SER A 134 9.39 -5.44 -6.42
CA SER A 134 9.03 -6.68 -5.73
C SER A 134 8.02 -6.46 -4.61
N CYS A 135 7.39 -7.54 -4.14
CA CYS A 135 6.47 -7.44 -3.02
C CYS A 135 7.20 -7.02 -1.75
N TYR A 136 8.43 -7.50 -1.56
CA TYR A 136 9.29 -7.04 -0.48
C TYR A 136 9.52 -5.52 -0.54
N GLU A 137 9.96 -4.98 -1.69
CA GLU A 137 10.21 -3.55 -1.88
C GLU A 137 8.94 -2.69 -1.69
N MET A 138 7.77 -3.23 -2.02
CA MET A 138 6.48 -2.57 -1.78
C MET A 138 6.15 -2.50 -0.28
N ALA A 139 6.41 -3.58 0.46
CA ALA A 139 5.89 -3.75 1.82
C ALA A 139 6.91 -3.42 2.93
N GLU A 140 8.21 -3.39 2.63
CA GLU A 140 9.24 -3.28 3.67
C GLU A 140 9.11 -2.00 4.52
N GLY A 141 8.90 -0.83 3.92
CA GLY A 141 8.73 0.43 4.65
C GLY A 141 7.52 0.43 5.59
N PRO A 142 6.30 0.10 5.09
CA PRO A 142 5.11 -0.08 5.91
C PRO A 142 5.29 -1.11 7.04
N LEU A 143 5.90 -2.26 6.76
CA LEU A 143 6.10 -3.31 7.76
C LEU A 143 7.12 -2.89 8.83
N LYS A 144 8.25 -2.27 8.45
CA LYS A 144 9.23 -1.71 9.40
C LYS A 144 8.58 -0.67 10.32
N THR A 145 7.74 0.18 9.75
CA THR A 145 6.96 1.16 10.50
C THR A 145 6.05 0.46 11.50
N LEU A 146 5.28 -0.53 11.05
CA LEU A 146 4.34 -1.26 11.89
C LEU A 146 5.03 -2.02 13.04
N ILE A 147 6.18 -2.63 12.78
CA ILE A 147 7.01 -3.30 13.79
C ILE A 147 7.46 -2.29 14.85
N ALA A 148 8.00 -1.13 14.43
CA ALA A 148 8.43 -0.09 15.36
C ALA A 148 7.27 0.42 16.22
N PHE A 149 6.11 0.70 15.62
CA PHE A 149 4.91 1.13 16.35
C PHE A 149 4.40 0.06 17.32
N SER A 150 4.44 -1.21 16.93
CA SER A 150 4.03 -2.31 17.81
C SER A 150 4.96 -2.45 19.02
N LEU A 151 6.27 -2.31 18.83
CA LEU A 151 7.24 -2.30 19.94
C LEU A 151 7.01 -1.11 20.90
N LEU A 152 6.78 0.08 20.36
CA LEU A 152 6.46 1.27 21.17
C LEU A 152 5.15 1.08 21.94
N ALA A 153 4.11 0.57 21.28
CA ALA A 153 2.82 0.29 21.90
C ALA A 153 2.94 -0.74 23.04
N LYS A 154 3.74 -1.80 22.87
CA LYS A 154 4.05 -2.76 23.95
C LYS A 154 4.70 -2.08 25.15
N ARG A 155 5.71 -1.24 24.93
CA ARG A 155 6.40 -0.49 26.00
C ARG A 155 5.43 0.42 26.75
N MET A 156 4.50 1.03 26.03
CA MET A 156 3.54 2.00 26.58
C MET A 156 2.25 1.36 27.11
N ARG A 157 2.06 0.04 26.99
CA ARG A 157 0.80 -0.66 27.26
C ARG A 157 -0.38 -0.05 26.48
N ALA A 158 -0.14 0.24 25.21
CA ALA A 158 -1.09 0.80 24.27
C ALA A 158 -1.43 -0.17 23.15
N VAL A 159 -2.42 0.19 22.34
CA VAL A 159 -2.89 -0.54 21.16
C VAL A 159 -2.45 0.19 19.87
N VAL A 160 -2.40 -0.54 18.76
CA VAL A 160 -2.04 0.03 17.44
C VAL A 160 -3.32 0.20 16.62
N ALA A 161 -3.54 1.38 16.04
CA ALA A 161 -4.68 1.64 15.16
C ALA A 161 -4.21 2.27 13.85
N ALA A 162 -4.81 1.87 12.74
CA ALA A 162 -4.62 2.50 11.45
C ALA A 162 -5.59 3.67 11.29
N SER A 163 -5.08 4.83 10.88
CA SER A 163 -5.91 5.99 10.50
C SER A 163 -6.31 5.85 9.03
N SER A 164 -7.59 6.10 8.72
CA SER A 164 -8.12 6.09 7.36
C SER A 164 -7.82 7.38 6.58
N VAL A 165 -7.04 8.31 7.13
CA VAL A 165 -6.73 9.61 6.49
C VAL A 165 -5.54 9.45 5.53
N PRO A 166 -5.69 9.74 4.22
CA PRO A 166 -4.63 9.53 3.21
C PRO A 166 -3.41 10.46 3.32
N THR A 167 -3.34 11.33 4.31
CA THR A 167 -2.31 12.37 4.42
C THR A 167 -1.73 12.40 5.84
N GLN A 168 -0.44 12.09 5.92
CA GLN A 168 0.53 12.48 6.96
C GLN A 168 -0.08 12.90 8.31
N SER A 169 -0.70 11.97 9.03
CA SER A 169 -0.83 12.10 10.49
C SER A 169 -1.28 10.79 11.10
N ILE A 170 -0.39 10.19 11.88
CA ILE A 170 -0.76 9.23 12.90
C ILE A 170 -1.35 10.06 14.03
N VAL A 171 -2.65 9.91 14.28
CA VAL A 171 -3.31 10.54 15.42
C VAL A 171 -2.93 9.74 16.67
N TRP A 172 -1.93 10.25 17.39
CA TRP A 172 -1.60 9.78 18.73
C TRP A 172 -2.72 10.17 19.69
N ARG A 173 -3.45 9.17 20.20
CA ARG A 173 -4.28 9.35 21.41
C ARG A 173 -3.49 8.72 22.56
N GLY A 174 -2.80 9.56 23.32
CA GLY A 174 -2.19 9.15 24.58
C GLY A 174 -3.20 8.49 25.52
N PRO A 175 -2.73 7.77 26.56
CA PRO A 175 -3.63 7.14 27.52
C PRO A 175 -4.60 8.19 28.06
N ARG A 176 -5.90 7.96 27.87
CA ARG A 176 -6.94 8.77 28.51
C ARG A 176 -6.61 8.77 30.00
N GLY A 177 -6.58 9.98 30.57
CA GLY A 177 -6.19 10.20 31.94
C GLY A 177 -6.86 9.20 32.88
N LEU A 178 -6.09 8.80 33.89
CA LEU A 178 -6.65 8.55 35.20
C LEU A 178 -7.64 9.70 35.49
N GLU A 179 -8.92 9.43 35.27
CA GLU A 179 -9.98 10.23 35.84
C GLU A 179 -9.74 10.19 37.35
N ARG A 180 -9.26 11.32 37.88
CA ARG A 180 -9.51 11.67 39.27
C ARG A 180 -11.00 11.50 39.49
N ARG A 181 -11.36 10.59 40.39
CA ARG A 181 -12.69 10.55 40.99
C ARG A 181 -12.54 10.96 42.47
N PRO A 182 -13.61 11.59 43.00
CA PRO A 182 -13.54 12.69 43.96
C PRO A 182 -12.91 12.34 45.30
#